data_AF-A0A6A8A5D4-F1
#
_entry.id   AF-A0A6A8A5D4-F1
#
_cell.length_a   1.000
_cell.length_b   1.000
_cell.length_c   1.000
_cell.angle_alpha   90.00
_cell.angle_beta   90.00
_cell.angle_gamma   90.00
#
_symmetry.space_group_name_H-M   'P 1'
#
loop_
_entity.id
_entity.type
_entity.pdbx_description
1 polymer ?
#
loop_
_entity_poly.entity_id
_entity_poly.type
_entity_poly.pdbx_seq_one_letter_code
_entity_poly.pdbx_strand_id
1 'polypeptide(L)' 'MQPLRHRSLQIGLSGESLCKYVEEWIVSLTHISDTVRQLNEHRKRGEHARIEAALPKEEVYPISDTLKTIIHAG' A
#
# COMPACT_ATOMS: atom_id res chain seq x y z
N MET A 1 -4.36 13.69 15.29
CA MET A 1 -4.66 12.48 14.48
C MET A 1 -5.50 11.54 15.32
N GLN A 2 -6.56 10.96 14.76
CA GLN A 2 -7.33 9.92 15.44
C GLN A 2 -6.65 8.56 15.21
N PRO A 3 -6.64 7.66 16.20
CA PRO A 3 -6.06 6.33 16.02
C PRO A 3 -6.81 5.53 14.95
N LEU A 4 -6.07 4.72 14.18
CA LEU A 4 -6.66 3.81 13.20
C LEU A 4 -7.57 2.80 13.91
N ARG A 5 -8.72 2.49 13.32
CA ARG A 5 -9.66 1.48 13.87
C ARG A 5 -9.14 0.05 13.74
N HIS A 6 -8.11 -0.16 12.95
CA HIS A 6 -7.45 -1.45 12.74
C HIS A 6 -6.07 -1.46 13.37
N ARG A 7 -5.59 -2.66 13.73
CA ARG A 7 -4.22 -2.85 14.20
C ARG A 7 -3.28 -2.82 13.00
N SER A 8 -2.23 -2.02 13.07
CA SER A 8 -1.12 -2.07 12.13
C SER A 8 0.03 -2.86 12.73
N LEU A 9 0.73 -3.64 11.89
CA LEU A 9 1.94 -4.36 12.24
C LEU A 9 3.04 -3.96 11.25
N GLN A 10 4.19 -3.53 11.78
CA GLN A 10 5.37 -3.30 10.97
C GLN A 10 6.34 -4.47 11.14
N ILE A 11 6.63 -5.15 10.03
CA ILE A 11 7.59 -6.26 9.99
C ILE A 11 8.76 -5.84 9.10
N GLY A 12 9.97 -5.91 9.63
CA GLY A 12 11.19 -5.67 8.86
C GLY A 12 11.69 -6.96 8.21
N LEU A 13 12.22 -6.86 6.98
CA LEU A 13 12.96 -7.94 6.33
C LEU A 13 14.47 -7.68 6.49
N SER A 14 15.23 -8.73 6.81
CA SER A 14 16.68 -8.66 6.97
C SER A 14 17.34 -9.97 6.53
N GLY A 15 18.67 -9.94 6.39
CA GLY A 15 19.46 -11.10 5.97
C GLY A 15 19.00 -11.66 4.62
N GLU A 16 18.89 -12.97 4.53
CA GLU A 16 18.50 -13.68 3.29
C GLU A 16 17.11 -13.24 2.76
N SER A 17 16.16 -12.95 3.65
CA SER A 17 14.81 -12.51 3.24
C SER A 17 14.84 -11.16 2.53
N LEU A 18 15.79 -10.28 2.86
CA LEU A 18 15.96 -9.02 2.14
C LEU A 18 16.48 -9.26 0.71
N CYS A 19 17.47 -10.13 0.55
CA CYS A 19 17.99 -10.49 -0.77
C CYS A 19 16.89 -11.12 -1.63
N LYS A 20 16.16 -12.10 -1.10
CA LYS A 20 15.01 -12.73 -1.78
C LYS A 20 13.92 -11.74 -2.13
N TYR A 21 13.62 -10.80 -1.23
CA TYR A 21 12.65 -9.75 -1.52
C TYR A 21 13.05 -8.93 -2.75
N VAL A 22 14.30 -8.50 -2.82
CA VAL A 22 14.80 -7.64 -3.91
C VAL A 22 14.97 -8.42 -5.22
N GLU A 23 15.46 -9.66 -5.16
CA GLU A 23 15.89 -10.40 -6.34
C GLU A 23 14.81 -11.36 -6.87
N GLU A 24 13.98 -11.92 -6.00
CA GLU A 24 13.09 -13.03 -6.35
C GLU A 24 11.60 -12.72 -6.18
N TRP A 25 11.21 -11.94 -5.16
CA TRP A 25 9.80 -11.74 -4.81
C TRP A 25 9.14 -10.57 -5.52
N ILE A 26 9.91 -9.62 -6.07
CA ILE A 26 9.35 -8.53 -6.88
C ILE A 26 8.86 -9.10 -8.21
N VAL A 27 7.53 -9.12 -8.38
CA VAL A 27 6.90 -9.60 -9.62
C VAL A 27 6.89 -8.52 -10.71
N SER A 28 6.73 -7.25 -10.34
CA SER A 28 6.73 -6.13 -11.29
C SER A 28 7.02 -4.79 -10.59
N LEU A 29 7.51 -3.83 -11.37
CA LEU A 29 7.70 -2.44 -10.94
C LEU A 29 7.00 -1.52 -11.93
N THR A 30 6.10 -0.68 -11.42
CA THR A 30 5.39 0.33 -12.22
C THR A 30 5.94 1.72 -11.89
N HIS A 31 6.40 2.43 -12.91
CA HIS A 31 6.88 3.80 -12.74
C HIS A 31 5.71 4.80 -12.75
N ILE A 32 5.39 5.36 -11.58
CA ILE A 32 4.24 6.27 -11.39
C ILE A 32 4.61 7.74 -11.26
N SER A 33 5.85 8.12 -11.57
CA SER A 33 6.36 9.48 -11.31
C SER A 33 5.55 10.58 -11.99
N ASP A 34 4.99 10.32 -13.17
CA ASP A 34 4.17 11.28 -13.89
C ASP A 34 2.81 11.50 -13.19
N THR A 35 2.17 10.42 -12.72
CA THR A 35 0.97 10.49 -11.88
C THR A 35 1.25 11.29 -10.61
N VAL A 36 2.37 11.03 -9.93
CA VAL A 36 2.77 11.76 -8.72
C VAL A 36 2.99 13.25 -9.01
N ARG A 37 3.65 13.58 -10.13
CA ARG A 37 3.87 14.98 -10.54
C ARG A 37 2.54 15.67 -10.80
N GLN A 38 1.61 15.02 -11.50
CA GLN A 38 0.27 15.55 -11.76
C GLN A 38 -0.50 15.83 -10.46
N LEU A 39 -0.51 14.88 -9.52
CA LEU A 39 -1.14 15.06 -8.22
C LEU A 39 -0.52 16.21 -7.42
N ASN A 40 0.80 16.39 -7.48
CA ASN A 40 1.45 17.52 -6.84
C ASN A 40 1.07 18.87 -7.46
N GLU A 41 0.84 18.94 -8.77
CA GLU A 41 0.30 20.14 -9.42
C GLU A 41 -1.13 20.44 -8.99
N HIS A 42 -2.00 19.42 -8.87
CA HIS A 42 -3.33 19.57 -8.27
C HIS A 42 -3.25 20.07 -6.82
N ARG A 43 -2.30 19.55 -6.03
CA ARG A 43 -2.06 19.97 -4.63
C ARG A 43 -1.66 21.43 -4.54
N LYS A 44 -0.74 21.89 -5.39
CA LYS A 44 -0.31 23.31 -5.44
C LYS A 44 -1.46 24.26 -5.77
N ARG A 45 -2.45 23.81 -6.56
CA ARG A 45 -3.65 24.57 -6.89
C ARG A 45 -4.81 24.40 -5.89
N GLY A 46 -4.62 23.61 -4.82
CA GLY A 46 -5.64 23.37 -3.80
C GLY A 46 -6.81 22.49 -4.26
N GLU A 47 -6.64 21.74 -5.35
CA GLU A 47 -7.70 20.94 -6.00
C GLU A 47 -7.90 19.57 -5.32
N HIS A 48 -8.22 19.57 -4.02
CA HIS A 48 -8.27 18.36 -3.17
C HIS A 48 -9.23 17.28 -3.69
N ALA A 49 -10.42 17.66 -4.16
CA ALA A 49 -11.38 16.69 -4.72
C ALA A 49 -10.83 15.93 -5.95
N ARG A 50 -9.98 16.57 -6.76
CA ARG A 50 -9.33 15.90 -7.90
C ARG A 50 -8.25 14.93 -7.45
N ILE A 51 -7.53 15.26 -6.38
CA ILE A 51 -6.53 14.37 -5.78
C ILE A 51 -7.23 13.14 -5.21
N GLU A 52 -8.28 13.33 -4.40
CA GLU A 52 -9.04 12.23 -3.80
C GLU A 52 -9.62 11.28 -4.86
N ALA A 53 -10.13 11.81 -5.96
CA ALA A 53 -10.67 11.00 -7.06
C ALA A 53 -9.60 10.21 -7.84
N ALA A 54 -8.34 10.66 -7.81
CA ALA A 54 -7.24 10.06 -8.55
C ALA A 54 -6.36 9.11 -7.72
N LEU A 55 -6.48 9.14 -6.38
CA LEU A 55 -5.79 8.19 -5.51
C LEU A 55 -6.39 6.79 -5.65
N PRO A 56 -5.56 5.73 -5.57
CA PRO A 56 -6.06 4.37 -5.52
C PRO A 56 -6.93 4.17 -4.27
N LYS A 57 -8.02 3.41 -4.42
CA LYS A 57 -8.87 3.04 -3.29
C LYS A 57 -8.18 1.94 -2.50
N GLU A 58 -8.12 2.12 -1.18
CA GLU A 58 -7.65 1.08 -0.27
C GLU A 58 -8.77 0.04 -0.08
N GLU A 59 -8.45 -1.23 -0.37
CA GLU A 59 -9.38 -2.35 -0.26
C GLU A 59 -8.76 -3.45 0.60
N VAL A 60 -9.60 -4.17 1.35
CA VAL A 60 -9.12 -5.31 2.15
C VAL A 60 -8.67 -6.41 1.22
N TYR A 61 -7.41 -6.86 1.39
CA TYR A 61 -6.88 -7.95 0.58
C TYR A 61 -7.70 -9.23 0.79
N PRO A 62 -8.22 -9.86 -0.29
CA PRO A 62 -9.04 -11.05 -0.16
C PRO A 62 -8.18 -12.23 0.31
N ILE A 63 -8.48 -12.73 1.51
CA ILE A 63 -7.86 -13.93 2.06
C ILE A 63 -8.90 -15.06 2.15
N SER A 64 -8.46 -16.30 1.90
CA SER A 64 -9.31 -17.48 2.03
C SER A 64 -9.74 -17.69 3.49
N ASP A 65 -10.86 -18.39 3.72
CA ASP A 65 -11.34 -18.67 5.08
C ASP A 65 -10.33 -19.49 5.89
N THR A 66 -9.60 -20.40 5.23
CA THR A 66 -8.49 -21.12 5.84
C THR A 66 -7.40 -20.18 6.36
N LEU A 67 -7.00 -19.18 5.55
CA LEU A 67 -6.00 -18.21 5.96
C LEU A 67 -6.51 -17.33 7.10
N LYS A 68 -7.79 -16.91 7.08
CA LYS A 68 -8.41 -16.16 8.18
C LYS A 68 -8.28 -16.92 9.51
N THR A 69 -8.52 -18.23 9.50
CA THR A 69 -8.36 -19.08 10.69
C THR A 69 -6.90 -19.12 11.16
N ILE A 70 -5.94 -19.31 10.25
CA ILE A 70 -4.50 -19.41 10.59
C ILE A 70 -3.99 -18.12 11.24
N ILE A 71 -4.32 -16.97 10.65
CA ILE A 71 -3.83 -15.66 11.11
C ILE A 71 -4.72 -15.02 12.17
N HIS A 72 -5.79 -15.71 12.60
CA HIS A 72 -6.79 -15.22 13.55
C HIS A 72 -7.37 -13.84 13.13
N ALA A 73 -7.55 -13.63 11.83
CA ALA A 73 -8.24 -12.46 11.30
C ALA A 73 -9.75 -12.67 11.44
N GLY A 74 -10.26 -12.37 12.64
CA GLY A 74 -11.69 -12.28 12.96
C GLY A 74 -12.22 -10.85 12.87
#